data_AF-A0AAE1LUH3-F1
#
_entry.id   AF-A0AAE1LUH3-F1
#
_cell.length_a   1.000
_cell.length_b   1.000
_cell.length_c   1.000
_cell.angle_alpha   90.00
_cell.angle_beta   90.00
_cell.angle_gamma   90.00
#
_symmetry.space_group_name_H-M   'P 1'
#
loop_
_entity.id
_entity.type
_entity.pdbx_description
1 polymer ?
#
loop_
_entity_poly.entity_id
_entity_poly.type
_entity_poly.pdbx_seq_one_letter_code
_entity_poly.pdbx_strand_id
1 'polypeptide(L)'
;MSVGKDFKTLKLHRKDACKSLASLSQTHVRVGDDNVEINSNQLFHRSLCVLKTAEEIEAAFEFEMAARAPALFENCGSMRKGCKSTLAEVLVAECAAAVTPALDRQSPHVVDGGYLLHKVQFPRPATFSTIADTYCSYVSEHWGTGVTVVFDGYSDRPSTKSEEQQRRAARASCIDVNIHPEITTSIPQQKFLSNNRNKVQLISLLTERLQGNGVEVVQADGDADTVIVQTALAVARRAGCAVVVGEDTDLLILLLHHVADENLSEVGEQFVRMLYGVKERTPLNQVRYQLYQRTIAKQPLTANFDLAVLPPTSASTLQHCLRVYHQVGKYVTD
;
A
#
# COMPACT_ATOMS: atom_id res chain seq x y z
N MET A 1 -4.53 32.36 -7.59
CA MET A 1 -3.62 32.16 -6.43
C MET A 1 -3.24 33.52 -5.87
N SER A 2 -3.54 33.81 -4.61
CA SER A 2 -3.04 35.00 -3.91
C SER A 2 -1.85 34.58 -3.05
N VAL A 3 -0.65 34.99 -3.44
CA VAL A 3 0.58 34.73 -2.68
C VAL A 3 0.57 35.61 -1.42
N GLY A 4 0.86 35.02 -0.25
CA GLY A 4 1.12 35.76 1.00
C GLY A 4 0.02 35.74 2.08
N LYS A 5 -1.00 34.88 1.99
CA LYS A 5 -2.01 34.73 3.07
C LYS A 5 -1.85 33.40 3.81
N ASP A 6 -1.88 33.47 5.14
CA ASP A 6 -1.81 32.31 6.04
C ASP A 6 -3.05 31.41 5.86
N PHE A 7 -2.88 30.08 5.93
CA PHE A 7 -3.91 29.10 5.57
C PHE A 7 -5.21 29.27 6.38
N LYS A 8 -5.09 29.74 7.63
CA LYS A 8 -6.22 30.05 8.53
C LYS A 8 -7.08 31.24 8.08
N THR A 9 -6.57 32.08 7.17
CA THR A 9 -7.24 33.30 6.69
C THR A 9 -7.89 33.13 5.31
N LEU A 10 -7.73 31.96 4.68
CA LEU A 10 -8.37 31.62 3.41
C LEU A 10 -9.87 31.38 3.62
N LYS A 11 -10.68 32.40 3.31
CA LYS A 11 -12.12 32.24 3.12
C LYS A 11 -12.38 31.61 1.76
N LEU A 12 -12.49 30.29 1.70
CA LEU A 12 -12.95 29.58 0.50
C LEU A 12 -14.44 29.90 0.28
N HIS A 13 -14.78 30.44 -0.89
CA HIS A 13 -16.19 30.54 -1.26
C HIS A 13 -16.75 29.13 -1.49
N ARG A 14 -18.01 28.90 -1.11
CA ARG A 14 -18.68 27.59 -1.22
C ARG A 14 -18.69 27.00 -2.65
N LYS A 15 -18.56 27.87 -3.66
CA LYS A 15 -18.42 27.51 -5.09
C LYS A 15 -17.01 27.01 -5.46
N ASP A 16 -16.01 27.39 -4.69
CA ASP A 16 -14.59 27.05 -4.88
C ASP A 16 -14.16 25.91 -3.92
N ALA A 17 -15.09 25.41 -3.09
CA ALA A 17 -14.86 24.28 -2.21
C ALA A 17 -14.97 22.96 -2.99
N CYS A 18 -13.91 22.15 -2.95
CA CYS A 18 -13.95 20.79 -3.47
C CYS A 18 -15.08 20.01 -2.78
N LYS A 19 -16.00 19.45 -3.57
CA LYS A 19 -17.05 18.59 -3.02
C LYS A 19 -16.40 17.32 -2.45
N SER A 20 -16.95 16.80 -1.35
CA SER A 20 -16.41 15.58 -0.72
C SER A 20 -16.58 14.35 -1.62
N LEU A 21 -15.84 13.27 -1.37
CA LEU A 21 -16.07 11.98 -2.06
C LEU A 21 -17.52 11.48 -1.93
N ALA A 22 -18.25 11.88 -0.88
CA ALA A 22 -19.68 11.61 -0.73
C ALA A 22 -20.56 12.32 -1.79
N SER A 23 -20.04 13.31 -2.52
CA SER A 23 -20.71 13.87 -3.70
C SER A 23 -20.52 13.02 -4.95
N LEU A 24 -19.51 12.12 -4.98
CA LEU A 24 -19.38 11.10 -6.02
C LEU A 24 -20.40 9.96 -5.88
N SER A 25 -21.05 9.80 -4.73
CA SER A 25 -22.18 8.86 -4.59
C SER A 25 -23.47 9.41 -5.21
N GLN A 26 -23.46 10.64 -5.71
CA GLN A 26 -24.56 11.16 -6.51
C GLN A 26 -24.60 10.41 -7.84
N THR A 27 -25.37 9.33 -7.85
CA THR A 27 -25.64 8.49 -9.02
C THR A 27 -26.79 9.03 -9.86
N HIS A 28 -27.47 10.10 -9.42
CA HIS A 28 -28.64 10.66 -10.10
C HIS A 28 -28.56 12.19 -10.24
N VAL A 29 -29.01 12.71 -11.37
CA VAL A 29 -29.25 14.14 -11.62
C VAL A 29 -30.74 14.36 -11.81
N ARG A 30 -31.27 15.41 -11.18
CA ARG A 30 -32.65 15.83 -11.37
C ARG A 30 -32.77 16.58 -12.70
N VAL A 31 -33.59 16.07 -13.62
CA VAL A 31 -33.91 16.70 -14.91
C VAL A 31 -35.42 16.93 -14.92
N GLY A 32 -35.82 18.18 -14.67
CA GLY A 32 -37.24 18.49 -14.40
C GLY A 32 -37.70 17.84 -13.10
N ASP A 33 -38.72 16.98 -13.17
CA ASP A 33 -39.26 16.24 -12.02
C ASP A 33 -38.71 14.83 -11.87
N ASP A 34 -37.93 14.36 -12.84
CA ASP A 34 -37.37 13.01 -12.84
C ASP A 34 -35.94 12.98 -12.28
N ASN A 35 -35.63 11.92 -11.54
CA ASN A 35 -34.26 11.57 -11.17
C ASN A 35 -33.69 10.60 -12.21
N VAL A 36 -32.72 11.06 -12.99
CA VAL A 36 -32.08 10.27 -14.04
C VAL A 36 -30.73 9.76 -13.55
N GLU A 37 -30.49 8.45 -13.67
CA GLU A 37 -29.21 7.84 -13.32
C GLU A 37 -28.08 8.33 -14.26
N ILE A 38 -26.94 8.69 -13.70
CA ILE A 38 -25.75 9.09 -14.42
C ILE A 38 -25.01 7.84 -14.90
N ASN A 39 -25.29 7.42 -16.13
CA ASN A 39 -24.59 6.31 -16.75
C ASN A 39 -23.33 6.79 -17.51
N SER A 40 -22.15 6.40 -17.03
CA SER A 40 -20.86 6.76 -17.63
C SER A 40 -20.72 6.34 -19.09
N ASN A 41 -21.19 5.15 -19.46
CA ASN A 41 -21.14 4.68 -20.84
C ASN A 41 -22.08 5.48 -21.75
N GLN A 42 -23.26 5.85 -21.25
CA GLN A 42 -24.19 6.69 -22.01
C GLN A 42 -23.60 8.09 -22.26
N LEU A 43 -22.96 8.69 -21.25
CA LEU A 43 -22.25 9.97 -21.40
C LEU A 43 -21.09 9.86 -22.40
N PHE A 44 -20.31 8.78 -22.33
CA PHE A 44 -19.24 8.49 -23.27
C PHE A 44 -19.74 8.42 -24.71
N HIS A 45 -20.73 7.58 -24.98
CA HIS A 45 -21.29 7.42 -26.32
C HIS A 45 -21.87 8.73 -26.86
N ARG A 46 -22.61 9.48 -26.02
CA ARG A 46 -23.13 10.80 -26.40
C ARG A 46 -22.02 11.78 -26.74
N SER A 47 -20.94 11.78 -25.96
CA SER A 47 -19.78 12.64 -26.21
C SER A 47 -19.16 12.30 -27.57
N LEU A 48 -18.93 11.02 -27.84
CA LEU A 48 -18.39 10.55 -29.13
C LEU A 48 -19.28 10.94 -30.33
N CYS A 49 -20.61 10.93 -30.20
CA CYS A 49 -21.51 11.31 -31.29
C CYS A 49 -21.46 12.81 -31.65
N VAL A 50 -20.96 13.66 -30.76
CA VAL A 50 -20.88 15.11 -30.99
C VAL A 50 -19.53 15.52 -31.62
N LEU A 51 -18.48 14.72 -31.38
CA LEU A 51 -17.14 14.92 -31.93
C LEU A 51 -17.11 14.49 -33.40
N LYS A 52 -16.51 15.30 -34.27
CA LYS A 52 -16.62 15.16 -35.73
C LYS A 52 -15.30 14.81 -36.41
N THR A 53 -14.18 15.16 -35.79
CA THR A 53 -12.85 14.94 -36.34
C THR A 53 -12.04 13.98 -35.46
N ALA A 54 -11.01 13.36 -36.04
CA ALA A 54 -10.14 12.44 -35.29
C ALA A 54 -9.38 13.20 -34.17
N GLU A 55 -9.01 14.44 -34.44
CA GLU A 55 -8.32 15.33 -33.51
C GLU A 55 -9.22 15.73 -32.34
N GLU A 56 -10.50 16.02 -32.60
CA GLU A 56 -11.50 16.28 -31.54
C GLU A 56 -11.74 15.04 -30.67
N ILE A 57 -11.76 13.86 -31.27
CA ILE A 57 -11.88 12.59 -30.53
C ILE A 57 -10.66 12.38 -29.64
N GLU A 58 -9.45 12.51 -30.18
CA GLU A 58 -8.21 12.38 -29.42
C GLU A 58 -8.16 13.37 -28.25
N ALA A 59 -8.48 14.65 -28.50
CA ALA A 59 -8.52 15.68 -27.46
C ALA A 59 -9.53 15.37 -26.36
N ALA A 60 -10.64 14.68 -26.67
CA ALA A 60 -11.62 14.31 -25.65
C ALA A 60 -11.09 13.31 -24.61
N PHE A 61 -10.08 12.48 -24.97
CA PHE A 61 -9.46 11.52 -24.05
C PHE A 61 -8.54 12.16 -22.99
N GLU A 62 -8.25 13.46 -23.10
CA GLU A 62 -7.68 14.26 -22.01
C GLU A 62 -8.62 14.34 -20.81
N PHE A 63 -9.93 14.18 -21.04
CA PHE A 63 -10.95 14.18 -20.01
C PHE A 63 -11.42 12.77 -19.69
N GLU A 64 -12.10 12.60 -18.55
CA GLU A 64 -12.57 11.27 -18.12
C GLU A 64 -13.65 10.68 -19.03
N MET A 65 -14.32 11.52 -19.82
CA MET A 65 -15.48 11.17 -20.66
C MET A 65 -16.62 10.47 -19.90
N ALA A 66 -16.62 10.63 -18.58
CA ALA A 66 -17.56 10.13 -17.61
C ALA A 66 -17.64 11.11 -16.44
N ALA A 67 -18.67 10.99 -15.60
CA ALA A 67 -18.84 11.86 -14.44
C ALA A 67 -17.76 11.69 -13.36
N ARG A 68 -16.95 10.64 -13.44
CA ARG A 68 -15.87 10.27 -12.53
C ARG A 68 -14.86 9.40 -13.28
N ALA A 69 -13.63 9.26 -12.75
CA ALA A 69 -12.61 8.40 -13.33
C ALA A 69 -12.99 6.91 -13.21
N PRO A 70 -13.41 6.22 -14.29
CA PRO A 70 -13.96 4.86 -14.21
C PRO A 70 -12.92 3.81 -13.81
N ALA A 71 -11.63 4.11 -14.04
CA ALA A 71 -10.50 3.29 -13.62
C ALA A 71 -10.28 3.32 -12.09
N LEU A 72 -10.73 4.38 -11.41
CA LEU A 72 -10.51 4.56 -9.97
C LEU A 72 -11.80 4.33 -9.15
N PHE A 73 -12.97 4.52 -9.74
CA PHE A 73 -14.25 4.47 -9.06
C PHE A 73 -15.24 3.52 -9.74
N GLU A 74 -16.11 2.93 -8.94
CA GLU A 74 -17.29 2.21 -9.42
C GLU A 74 -18.42 3.20 -9.77
N ASN A 75 -19.41 2.72 -10.53
CA ASN A 75 -20.59 3.51 -10.89
C ASN A 75 -21.41 3.97 -9.67
N CYS A 76 -21.36 3.23 -8.55
CA CYS A 76 -22.02 3.62 -7.30
C CYS A 76 -21.25 4.69 -6.50
N GLY A 77 -20.00 5.00 -6.88
CA GLY A 77 -19.20 6.08 -6.28
C GLY A 77 -18.20 5.62 -5.25
N SER A 78 -18.16 4.33 -4.96
CA SER A 78 -17.08 3.71 -4.20
C SER A 78 -15.77 3.76 -5.00
N MET A 79 -14.65 3.91 -4.29
CA MET A 79 -13.34 3.72 -4.89
C MET A 79 -13.12 2.23 -5.12
N ARG A 80 -12.58 1.86 -6.28
CA ARG A 80 -12.26 0.48 -6.59
C ARG A 80 -11.25 -0.07 -5.59
N LYS A 81 -11.47 -1.30 -5.14
CA LYS A 81 -10.56 -1.98 -4.24
C LYS A 81 -9.28 -2.35 -5.01
N GLY A 82 -8.12 -1.96 -4.46
CA GLY A 82 -6.83 -2.38 -5.01
C GLY A 82 -6.56 -3.86 -4.77
N CYS A 83 -5.71 -4.45 -5.60
CA CYS A 83 -5.21 -5.82 -5.44
C CYS A 83 -3.73 -5.76 -5.01
N LYS A 84 -3.46 -5.82 -3.69
CA LYS A 84 -2.11 -5.75 -3.12
C LYS A 84 -1.18 -6.84 -3.67
N SER A 85 -1.69 -8.06 -3.89
CA SER A 85 -0.91 -9.19 -4.40
C SER A 85 -0.46 -9.00 -5.85
N THR A 86 -1.35 -8.57 -6.73
CA THR A 86 -1.00 -8.28 -8.14
C THR A 86 0.02 -7.15 -8.23
N LEU A 87 -0.11 -6.13 -7.38
CA LEU A 87 0.88 -5.06 -7.29
C LEU A 87 2.28 -5.60 -6.91
N ALA A 88 2.34 -6.45 -5.88
CA ALA A 88 3.61 -7.06 -5.46
C ALA A 88 4.25 -7.89 -6.58
N GLU A 89 3.46 -8.69 -7.31
CA GLU A 89 3.95 -9.49 -8.44
C GLU A 89 4.58 -8.63 -9.54
N VAL A 90 3.90 -7.54 -9.94
CA VAL A 90 4.41 -6.61 -10.95
C VAL A 90 5.70 -5.95 -10.49
N LEU A 91 5.75 -5.48 -9.24
CA LEU A 91 6.93 -4.84 -8.69
C LEU A 91 8.12 -5.79 -8.62
N VAL A 92 7.92 -7.04 -8.20
CA VAL A 92 8.98 -8.05 -8.19
C VAL A 92 9.50 -8.31 -9.60
N ALA A 93 8.62 -8.44 -10.59
CA ALA A 93 9.01 -8.69 -11.98
C ALA A 93 9.85 -7.53 -12.56
N GLU A 94 9.46 -6.28 -12.30
CA GLU A 94 10.19 -5.10 -12.79
C GLU A 94 11.50 -4.86 -12.02
N CYS A 95 11.50 -5.07 -10.70
CA CYS A 95 12.69 -4.87 -9.87
C CYS A 95 13.72 -5.99 -10.02
N ALA A 96 13.33 -7.21 -10.40
CA ALA A 96 14.25 -8.34 -10.60
C ALA A 96 15.37 -8.05 -11.60
N ALA A 97 15.16 -7.13 -12.54
CA ALA A 97 16.18 -6.68 -13.50
C ALA A 97 17.13 -5.59 -12.95
N ALA A 98 16.73 -4.90 -11.87
CA ALA A 98 17.43 -3.76 -11.28
C ALA A 98 18.13 -4.07 -9.95
N VAL A 99 17.88 -5.23 -9.34
CA VAL A 99 18.59 -5.64 -8.12
C VAL A 99 20.04 -5.97 -8.49
N THR A 100 20.93 -5.00 -8.25
CA THR A 100 22.36 -5.27 -8.14
C THR A 100 22.60 -6.35 -7.09
N PRO A 101 23.49 -7.34 -7.33
CA PRO A 101 23.85 -8.38 -6.37
C PRO A 101 24.66 -7.87 -5.15
N ALA A 102 24.53 -6.59 -4.80
CA ALA A 102 25.31 -5.91 -3.76
C ALA A 102 24.48 -5.62 -2.50
N LEU A 103 23.50 -6.46 -2.17
CA LEU A 103 23.07 -6.58 -0.78
C LEU A 103 24.09 -7.50 -0.10
N ASP A 104 25.24 -6.92 0.26
CA ASP A 104 26.22 -7.63 1.07
C ASP A 104 25.55 -8.02 2.39
N ARG A 105 25.80 -9.24 2.88
CA ARG A 105 25.41 -9.70 4.22
C ARG A 105 25.95 -8.79 5.33
N GLN A 106 26.85 -7.87 5.01
CA GLN A 106 27.37 -6.84 5.91
C GLN A 106 26.53 -5.56 5.95
N SER A 107 25.55 -5.40 5.06
CA SER A 107 24.66 -4.23 5.09
C SER A 107 23.77 -4.29 6.33
N PRO A 108 23.46 -3.15 6.97
CA PRO A 108 22.50 -3.14 8.06
C PRO A 108 21.10 -3.55 7.60
N HIS A 109 20.48 -4.48 8.33
CA HIS A 109 19.14 -4.99 8.02
C HIS A 109 18.15 -4.53 9.08
N VAL A 110 17.01 -4.00 8.65
CA VAL A 110 15.85 -3.72 9.50
C VAL A 110 14.76 -4.72 9.15
N VAL A 111 14.45 -5.60 10.10
CA VAL A 111 13.58 -6.75 9.89
C VAL A 111 12.25 -6.54 10.59
N ASP A 112 11.16 -6.72 9.85
CA ASP A 112 9.81 -6.80 10.39
C ASP A 112 9.69 -8.01 11.33
N GLY A 113 9.40 -7.74 12.60
CA GLY A 113 9.22 -8.75 13.63
C GLY A 113 7.97 -9.60 13.40
N GLY A 114 6.91 -9.05 12.79
CA GLY A 114 5.73 -9.80 12.37
C GLY A 114 6.07 -10.84 11.30
N TYR A 115 6.81 -10.44 10.26
CA TYR A 115 7.39 -11.35 9.29
C TYR A 115 8.22 -12.45 9.97
N LEU A 116 9.17 -12.06 10.84
CA LEU A 116 10.07 -13.00 11.50
C LEU A 116 9.30 -14.03 12.33
N LEU A 117 8.29 -13.59 13.10
CA LEU A 117 7.43 -14.45 13.92
C LEU A 117 6.76 -15.55 13.11
N HIS A 118 6.38 -15.28 11.86
CA HIS A 118 5.71 -16.24 10.99
C HIS A 118 6.66 -17.03 10.10
N LYS A 119 7.84 -16.50 9.81
CA LYS A 119 8.82 -17.12 8.90
C LYS A 119 9.58 -18.27 9.55
N VAL A 120 10.05 -18.08 10.80
CA VAL A 120 10.85 -19.07 11.51
C VAL A 120 9.94 -20.18 12.04
N GLN A 121 10.13 -21.40 11.57
CA GLN A 121 9.28 -22.53 11.96
C GLN A 121 9.67 -23.07 13.33
N PHE A 122 8.69 -23.28 14.20
CA PHE A 122 8.93 -23.90 15.51
C PHE A 122 9.36 -25.36 15.32
N PRO A 123 10.54 -25.77 15.84
CA PRO A 123 10.84 -27.18 16.01
C PRO A 123 9.79 -27.79 16.96
N ARG A 124 9.30 -28.99 16.66
CA ARG A 124 8.23 -29.63 17.43
C ARG A 124 8.52 -31.11 17.69
N PRO A 125 8.49 -31.58 18.94
CA PRO A 125 8.39 -30.79 20.19
C PRO A 125 9.71 -30.04 20.49
N ALA A 126 9.65 -28.86 21.10
CA ALA A 126 10.84 -28.12 21.53
C ALA A 126 10.57 -27.22 22.74
N THR A 127 11.62 -26.90 23.49
CA THR A 127 11.56 -25.91 24.57
C THR A 127 11.49 -24.50 24.00
N PHE A 128 10.96 -23.55 24.76
CA PHE A 128 10.96 -22.15 24.33
C PHE A 128 12.36 -21.57 24.19
N SER A 129 13.36 -22.07 24.95
CA SER A 129 14.77 -21.71 24.71
C SER A 129 15.21 -22.16 23.33
N THR A 130 14.98 -23.43 22.95
CA THR A 130 15.34 -23.94 21.63
C THR A 130 14.62 -23.19 20.51
N ILE A 131 13.34 -22.84 20.72
CA ILE A 131 12.61 -21.98 19.79
C ILE A 131 13.33 -20.63 19.64
N ALA A 132 13.63 -19.93 20.75
CA ALA A 132 14.31 -18.64 20.71
C ALA A 132 15.71 -18.71 20.07
N ASP A 133 16.46 -19.79 20.33
CA ASP A 133 17.75 -20.05 19.70
C ASP A 133 17.58 -20.26 18.18
N THR A 134 16.50 -20.91 17.73
CA THR A 134 16.17 -21.07 16.29
C THR A 134 15.96 -19.71 15.61
N TYR A 135 15.32 -18.74 16.28
CA TYR A 135 15.19 -17.37 15.77
C TYR A 135 16.55 -16.67 15.63
N CYS A 136 17.45 -16.84 16.60
CA CYS A 136 18.78 -16.24 16.56
C CYS A 136 19.65 -16.84 15.45
N SER A 137 19.64 -18.18 15.31
CA SER A 137 20.27 -18.87 14.20
C SER A 137 19.73 -18.38 12.87
N TYR A 138 18.41 -18.28 12.73
CA TYR A 138 17.80 -17.77 11.50
C TYR A 138 18.28 -16.36 11.14
N VAL A 139 18.25 -15.42 12.09
CA VAL A 139 18.69 -14.03 11.87
C VAL A 139 20.16 -13.97 11.47
N SER A 140 21.03 -14.66 12.20
CA SER A 140 22.48 -14.64 11.96
C SER A 140 22.87 -15.31 10.64
N GLU A 141 22.24 -16.42 10.27
CA GLU A 141 22.52 -17.16 9.02
C GLU A 141 22.06 -16.40 7.76
N HIS A 142 20.96 -15.65 7.86
CA HIS A 142 20.39 -14.92 6.73
C HIS A 142 21.04 -13.55 6.53
N TRP A 143 21.24 -12.80 7.62
CA TRP A 143 21.61 -11.38 7.55
C TRP A 143 22.90 -11.00 8.29
N GLY A 144 23.57 -11.95 8.96
CA GLY A 144 24.84 -11.68 9.63
C GLY A 144 24.69 -10.73 10.83
N THR A 145 25.58 -9.74 10.89
CA THR A 145 25.64 -8.75 11.99
C THR A 145 25.02 -7.41 11.60
N GLY A 146 24.64 -6.59 12.57
CA GLY A 146 24.04 -5.27 12.30
C GLY A 146 22.56 -5.37 11.90
N VAL A 147 21.85 -6.32 12.50
CA VAL A 147 20.41 -6.52 12.32
C VAL A 147 19.66 -5.80 13.43
N THR A 148 18.64 -5.05 13.04
CA THR A 148 17.63 -4.46 13.94
C THR A 148 16.29 -5.12 13.64
N VAL A 149 15.69 -5.79 14.63
CA VAL A 149 14.35 -6.38 14.52
C VAL A 149 13.34 -5.44 15.16
N VAL A 150 12.24 -5.13 14.47
CA VAL A 150 11.18 -4.26 14.98
C VAL A 150 9.90 -5.05 15.20
N PHE A 151 9.48 -5.20 16.45
CA PHE A 151 8.23 -5.89 16.80
C PHE A 151 7.06 -4.91 16.97
N ASP A 152 5.85 -5.41 16.70
CA ASP A 152 4.61 -4.73 17.03
C ASP A 152 4.48 -4.46 18.54
N GLY A 153 3.82 -3.36 18.83
CA GLY A 153 3.27 -3.02 20.13
C GLY A 153 1.94 -3.69 20.37
N TYR A 154 1.81 -4.26 21.56
CA TYR A 154 0.56 -4.82 22.06
C TYR A 154 0.18 -4.03 23.31
N SER A 155 -0.22 -2.78 23.12
CA SER A 155 -0.77 -1.98 24.20
C SER A 155 -2.28 -2.23 24.35
N ASP A 156 -2.80 -2.14 25.58
CA ASP A 156 -4.25 -2.20 25.85
C ASP A 156 -4.99 -0.91 25.38
N ARG A 157 -4.27 0.02 24.75
CA ARG A 157 -4.86 1.26 24.25
C ARG A 157 -5.59 1.00 22.92
N PRO A 158 -6.77 1.59 22.71
CA PRO A 158 -7.46 1.50 21.43
C PRO A 158 -6.60 2.11 20.33
N SER A 159 -6.22 1.30 19.35
CA SER A 159 -5.61 1.70 18.09
C SER A 159 -6.63 1.56 16.96
N THR A 160 -6.32 2.16 15.80
CA THR A 160 -7.13 2.01 14.58
C THR A 160 -7.21 0.56 14.08
N LYS A 161 -6.34 -0.34 14.56
CA LYS A 161 -6.36 -1.79 14.27
C LYS A 161 -7.01 -2.61 15.39
N SER A 162 -7.47 -2.03 16.52
CA SER A 162 -8.05 -2.78 17.64
C SER A 162 -9.26 -3.63 17.28
N GLU A 163 -10.16 -3.15 16.42
CA GLU A 163 -11.31 -3.94 15.98
C GLU A 163 -10.88 -5.15 15.14
N GLU A 164 -9.89 -4.97 14.26
CA GLU A 164 -9.34 -6.07 13.45
C GLU A 164 -8.57 -7.07 14.32
N GLN A 165 -7.78 -6.58 15.27
CA GLN A 165 -7.10 -7.41 16.27
C GLN A 165 -8.11 -8.18 17.12
N GLN A 166 -9.22 -7.55 17.54
CA GLN A 166 -10.28 -8.19 18.32
C GLN A 166 -11.07 -9.20 17.49
N ARG A 167 -11.34 -8.94 16.20
CA ARG A 167 -11.91 -9.94 15.28
C ARG A 167 -11.00 -11.15 15.09
N ARG A 168 -9.68 -10.94 14.98
CA ARG A 168 -8.68 -12.02 14.88
C ARG A 168 -8.55 -12.79 16.21
N ALA A 169 -8.54 -12.08 17.33
CA ALA A 169 -8.48 -12.66 18.67
C ALA A 169 -9.76 -13.42 19.05
N ALA A 170 -10.93 -12.98 18.60
CA ALA A 170 -12.19 -13.70 18.77
C ALA A 170 -12.21 -15.04 18.01
N ARG A 171 -11.34 -15.19 16.99
CA ARG A 171 -11.09 -16.46 16.29
C ARG A 171 -9.91 -17.24 16.88
N ALA A 172 -9.23 -16.72 17.90
CA ALA A 172 -8.09 -17.38 18.52
C ALA A 172 -8.57 -18.61 19.29
N SER A 173 -8.03 -19.77 18.93
CA SER A 173 -8.39 -21.07 19.49
C SER A 173 -7.34 -21.60 20.46
N CYS A 174 -6.34 -20.80 20.80
CA CYS A 174 -5.25 -21.19 21.68
C CYS A 174 -5.42 -20.63 23.08
N ILE A 175 -5.28 -21.52 24.07
CA ILE A 175 -5.18 -21.14 25.48
C ILE A 175 -3.92 -20.32 25.73
N ASP A 176 -3.93 -19.57 26.83
CA ASP A 176 -2.74 -18.92 27.36
C ASP A 176 -1.72 -20.00 27.73
N VAL A 177 -0.51 -19.90 27.19
CA VAL A 177 0.58 -20.84 27.42
C VAL A 177 1.56 -20.20 28.38
N ASN A 178 2.00 -20.94 29.39
CA ASN A 178 3.08 -20.48 30.25
C ASN A 178 4.40 -20.54 29.47
N ILE A 179 4.90 -19.38 29.03
CA ILE A 179 6.18 -19.30 28.33
C ILE A 179 7.30 -19.17 29.35
N HIS A 180 8.10 -20.23 29.46
CA HIS A 180 9.35 -20.23 30.22
C HIS A 180 10.41 -20.98 29.39
N PRO A 181 11.68 -20.56 29.39
CA PRO A 181 12.73 -21.14 28.52
C PRO A 181 12.81 -22.67 28.54
N GLU A 182 12.55 -23.31 29.69
CA GLU A 182 12.63 -24.75 29.88
C GLU A 182 11.35 -25.52 29.53
N ILE A 183 10.22 -24.83 29.35
CA ILE A 183 8.94 -25.47 29.05
C ILE A 183 8.91 -25.90 27.59
N THR A 184 8.57 -27.17 27.36
CA THR A 184 8.36 -27.74 26.03
C THR A 184 6.96 -27.45 25.51
N THR A 185 6.85 -26.97 24.28
CA THR A 185 5.59 -26.84 23.56
C THR A 185 5.53 -27.78 22.35
N SER A 186 4.37 -28.40 22.17
CA SER A 186 4.01 -29.14 20.96
C SER A 186 2.94 -28.42 20.14
N ILE A 187 2.51 -27.24 20.59
CA ILE A 187 1.44 -26.46 19.96
C ILE A 187 1.92 -25.98 18.58
N PRO A 188 1.14 -26.20 17.51
CA PRO A 188 1.46 -25.64 16.20
C PRO A 188 1.60 -24.11 16.26
N GLN A 189 2.67 -23.58 15.66
CA GLN A 189 3.00 -22.15 15.68
C GLN A 189 1.83 -21.24 15.30
N GLN A 190 1.13 -21.51 14.20
CA GLN A 190 -0.03 -20.70 13.78
C GLN A 190 -1.13 -20.64 14.85
N LYS A 191 -1.37 -21.77 15.53
CA LYS A 191 -2.34 -21.83 16.64
C LYS A 191 -1.82 -21.02 17.82
N PHE A 192 -0.55 -21.21 18.20
CA PHE A 192 0.08 -20.47 19.28
C PHE A 192 0.01 -18.95 19.08
N LEU A 193 0.41 -18.47 17.90
CA LEU A 193 0.40 -17.05 17.52
C LEU A 193 -1.01 -16.48 17.35
N SER A 194 -2.07 -17.29 17.31
CA SER A 194 -3.44 -16.75 17.26
C SER A 194 -3.82 -15.99 18.54
N ASN A 195 -3.19 -16.31 19.68
CA ASN A 195 -3.43 -15.67 20.96
C ASN A 195 -2.44 -14.51 21.20
N ASN A 196 -2.97 -13.31 21.46
CA ASN A 196 -2.15 -12.11 21.65
C ASN A 196 -1.28 -12.16 22.93
N ARG A 197 -1.73 -12.77 24.01
CA ARG A 197 -0.92 -12.92 25.25
C ARG A 197 0.29 -13.80 24.99
N ASN A 198 0.09 -14.89 24.25
CA ASN A 198 1.19 -15.77 23.84
C ASN A 198 2.19 -15.04 22.94
N LYS A 199 1.71 -14.21 22.00
CA LYS A 199 2.59 -13.37 21.18
C LYS A 199 3.43 -12.42 22.03
N VAL A 200 2.81 -11.69 22.96
CA VAL A 200 3.51 -10.73 23.83
C VAL A 200 4.60 -11.39 24.64
N GLN A 201 4.28 -12.52 25.30
CA GLN A 201 5.27 -13.24 26.10
C GLN A 201 6.38 -13.84 25.22
N LEU A 202 6.06 -14.31 24.01
CA LEU A 202 7.07 -14.81 23.08
C LEU A 202 7.99 -13.68 22.62
N ILE A 203 7.45 -12.51 22.26
CA ILE A 203 8.23 -11.34 21.87
C ILE A 203 9.17 -10.91 23.00
N SER A 204 8.72 -10.95 24.26
CA SER A 204 9.57 -10.67 25.42
C SER A 204 10.76 -11.63 25.47
N LEU A 205 10.51 -12.94 25.37
CA LEU A 205 11.57 -13.96 25.38
C LEU A 205 12.54 -13.80 24.19
N LEU A 206 12.00 -13.54 23.00
CA LEU A 206 12.80 -13.32 21.79
C LEU A 206 13.63 -12.05 21.90
N THR A 207 13.09 -10.99 22.48
CA THR A 207 13.79 -9.71 22.68
C THR A 207 15.04 -9.93 23.52
N GLU A 208 14.91 -10.57 24.68
CA GLU A 208 16.05 -10.89 25.54
C GLU A 208 17.08 -11.77 24.84
N ARG A 209 16.62 -12.82 24.13
CA ARG A 209 17.51 -13.76 23.46
C ARG A 209 18.24 -13.14 22.27
N LEU A 210 17.56 -12.34 21.45
CA LEU A 210 18.14 -11.65 20.30
C LEU A 210 19.15 -10.59 20.74
N GLN A 211 18.81 -9.77 21.73
CA GLN A 211 19.72 -8.78 22.30
C GLN A 211 20.98 -9.43 22.89
N GLY A 212 20.83 -10.56 23.58
CA GLY A 212 21.97 -11.36 24.07
C GLY A 212 22.89 -11.89 22.96
N ASN A 213 22.40 -12.00 21.73
CA ASN A 213 23.17 -12.41 20.54
C ASN A 213 23.59 -11.22 19.66
N GLY A 214 23.54 -9.98 20.18
CA GLY A 214 24.01 -8.78 19.49
C GLY A 214 23.06 -8.24 18.40
N VAL A 215 21.80 -8.68 18.39
CA VAL A 215 20.75 -8.15 17.52
C VAL A 215 20.06 -6.99 18.24
N GLU A 216 19.92 -5.84 17.59
CA GLU A 216 19.15 -4.73 18.14
C GLU A 216 17.65 -5.05 18.02
N VAL A 217 16.89 -4.78 19.08
CA VAL A 217 15.44 -5.00 19.07
C VAL A 217 14.74 -3.71 19.45
N VAL A 218 13.81 -3.28 18.61
CA VAL A 218 12.94 -2.13 18.81
C VAL A 218 11.51 -2.66 18.92
N GLN A 219 10.73 -2.11 19.85
CA GLN A 219 9.32 -2.42 19.98
C GLN A 219 8.50 -1.16 19.71
N ALA A 220 7.53 -1.25 18.81
CA ALA A 220 6.59 -0.18 18.53
C ALA A 220 5.56 -0.04 19.66
N ASP A 221 4.91 1.11 19.79
CA ASP A 221 3.79 1.31 20.73
C ASP A 221 2.48 0.67 20.25
N GLY A 222 2.39 0.44 18.94
CA GLY A 222 1.24 -0.18 18.27
C GLY A 222 1.69 -0.87 16.99
N ASP A 223 1.31 -0.33 15.84
CA ASP A 223 1.69 -0.89 14.56
C ASP A 223 3.17 -0.62 14.22
N ALA A 224 3.93 -1.64 13.83
CA ALA A 224 5.37 -1.49 13.58
C ALA A 224 5.71 -0.85 12.22
N ASP A 225 4.78 -0.78 11.26
CA ASP A 225 5.06 -0.39 9.86
C ASP A 225 5.84 0.94 9.75
N THR A 226 5.41 1.97 10.49
CA THR A 226 6.07 3.28 10.47
C THR A 226 7.42 3.26 11.20
N VAL A 227 7.50 2.53 12.32
CA VAL A 227 8.73 2.38 13.11
C VAL A 227 9.80 1.63 12.32
N ILE A 228 9.43 0.59 11.56
CA ILE A 228 10.33 -0.15 10.66
C ILE A 228 10.97 0.82 9.66
N VAL A 229 10.15 1.65 9.01
CA VAL A 229 10.60 2.59 7.98
C VAL A 229 11.46 3.69 8.58
N GLN A 230 11.06 4.28 9.71
CA GLN A 230 11.85 5.28 10.42
C GLN A 230 13.20 4.72 10.88
N THR A 231 13.22 3.48 11.38
CA THR A 231 14.44 2.78 11.79
C THR A 231 15.36 2.57 10.59
N ALA A 232 14.82 2.09 9.47
CA ALA A 232 15.59 1.91 8.23
C ALA A 232 16.20 3.21 7.72
N LEU A 233 15.47 4.32 7.77
CA LEU A 233 15.99 5.63 7.38
C LEU A 233 17.08 6.13 8.34
N ALA A 234 16.92 5.93 9.64
CA ALA A 234 17.92 6.29 10.63
C ALA A 234 19.22 5.48 10.45
N VAL A 235 19.08 4.19 10.19
CA VAL A 235 20.21 3.29 9.87
C VAL A 235 20.88 3.72 8.56
N ALA A 236 20.10 3.99 7.51
CA ALA A 236 20.63 4.44 6.21
C ALA A 236 21.38 5.77 6.33
N ARG A 237 20.90 6.72 7.14
CA ARG A 237 21.61 7.98 7.43
C ARG A 237 22.96 7.76 8.11
N ARG A 238 23.11 6.72 8.92
CA ARG A 238 24.36 6.40 9.64
C ARG A 238 25.33 5.57 8.79
N ALA A 239 24.82 4.57 8.07
CA ALA A 239 25.64 3.57 7.38
C ALA A 239 25.72 3.78 5.86
N GLY A 240 24.99 4.75 5.30
CA GLY A 240 24.89 5.00 3.87
C GLY A 240 23.85 4.14 3.15
N CYS A 241 23.47 2.99 3.72
CA CYS A 241 22.40 2.13 3.22
C CYS A 241 21.67 1.41 4.36
N ALA A 242 20.47 0.92 4.08
CA ALA A 242 19.73 0.01 4.93
C ALA A 242 18.85 -0.90 4.07
N VAL A 243 18.66 -2.12 4.53
CA VAL A 243 17.83 -3.13 3.87
C VAL A 243 16.61 -3.38 4.73
N VAL A 244 15.40 -3.15 4.19
CA VAL A 244 14.16 -3.48 4.89
C VAL A 244 13.70 -4.87 4.48
N VAL A 245 13.39 -5.71 5.45
CA VAL A 245 12.91 -7.08 5.24
C VAL A 245 11.50 -7.21 5.82
N GLY A 246 10.52 -7.48 4.97
CA GLY A 246 9.13 -7.73 5.35
C GLY A 246 8.29 -8.19 4.15
N GLU A 247 7.10 -8.71 4.42
CA GLU A 247 6.15 -9.14 3.38
C GLU A 247 5.03 -8.11 3.10
N ASP A 248 4.82 -7.13 3.99
CA ASP A 248 3.76 -6.14 3.79
C ASP A 248 4.14 -5.11 2.72
N THR A 249 3.26 -4.96 1.72
CA THR A 249 3.37 -3.92 0.69
C THR A 249 3.30 -2.51 1.27
N ASP A 250 2.71 -2.35 2.46
CA ASP A 250 2.59 -1.05 3.13
C ASP A 250 3.98 -0.50 3.51
N LEU A 251 4.95 -1.36 3.83
CA LEU A 251 6.36 -0.96 4.05
C LEU A 251 6.99 -0.32 2.81
N LEU A 252 6.75 -0.91 1.64
CA LEU A 252 7.26 -0.36 0.37
C LEU A 252 6.62 1.00 0.07
N ILE A 253 5.30 1.13 0.28
CA ILE A 253 4.58 2.38 0.06
C ILE A 253 5.13 3.49 0.98
N LEU A 254 5.37 3.16 2.25
CA LEU A 254 5.96 4.09 3.21
C LEU A 254 7.40 4.47 2.84
N LEU A 255 8.23 3.53 2.38
CA LEU A 255 9.58 3.83 1.88
C LEU A 255 9.54 4.76 0.66
N LEU A 256 8.65 4.49 -0.30
CA LEU A 256 8.47 5.33 -1.48
C LEU A 256 8.04 6.76 -1.11
N HIS A 257 7.22 6.92 -0.07
CA HIS A 257 6.84 8.23 0.43
C HIS A 257 8.05 9.09 0.83
N HIS A 258 9.09 8.47 1.40
CA HIS A 258 10.32 9.16 1.79
C HIS A 258 11.31 9.38 0.65
N VAL A 259 11.14 8.69 -0.49
CA VAL A 259 11.94 8.88 -1.71
C VAL A 259 11.28 9.89 -2.65
N ALA A 260 9.99 10.18 -2.48
CA ALA A 260 9.24 11.08 -3.33
C ALA A 260 9.74 12.54 -3.18
N ASP A 261 10.73 12.90 -4.00
CA ASP A 261 11.04 14.26 -4.39
C ASP A 261 9.88 14.87 -5.23
N GLU A 262 9.93 16.17 -5.52
CA GLU A 262 8.86 17.01 -6.13
C GLU A 262 8.21 16.48 -7.45
N ASN A 263 8.62 15.34 -7.99
CA ASN A 263 8.17 14.72 -9.24
C ASN A 263 7.10 13.62 -9.08
N LEU A 264 6.33 13.61 -7.98
CA LEU A 264 5.26 12.63 -7.73
C LEU A 264 4.31 12.45 -8.92
N SER A 265 4.02 13.53 -9.67
CA SER A 265 3.21 13.50 -10.88
C SER A 265 3.81 12.60 -11.95
N GLU A 266 5.10 12.78 -12.25
CA GLU A 266 5.78 12.06 -13.31
C GLU A 266 5.96 10.59 -12.95
N VAL A 267 6.39 10.31 -11.71
CA VAL A 267 6.57 8.94 -11.22
C VAL A 267 5.23 8.21 -11.17
N GLY A 268 4.18 8.87 -10.66
CA GLY A 268 2.83 8.31 -10.63
C GLY A 268 2.28 7.99 -12.02
N GLU A 269 2.49 8.90 -12.98
CA GLU A 269 2.06 8.73 -14.36
C GLU A 269 2.81 7.58 -15.05
N GLN A 270 4.13 7.51 -14.88
CA GLN A 270 4.96 6.40 -15.37
C GLN A 270 4.51 5.07 -14.76
N PHE A 271 4.25 5.04 -13.45
CA PHE A 271 3.82 3.86 -12.74
C PHE A 271 2.48 3.33 -13.28
N VAL A 272 1.47 4.19 -13.38
CA VAL A 272 0.17 3.80 -13.95
C VAL A 272 0.36 3.33 -15.39
N ARG A 273 1.16 4.01 -16.21
CA ARG A 273 1.39 3.60 -17.60
C ARG A 273 1.97 2.19 -17.72
N MET A 274 2.90 1.81 -16.84
CA MET A 274 3.47 0.47 -16.81
C MET A 274 2.43 -0.60 -16.44
N LEU A 275 1.49 -0.29 -15.52
CA LEU A 275 0.38 -1.21 -15.19
C LEU A 275 -0.52 -1.53 -16.39
N TYR A 276 -0.61 -0.63 -17.38
CA TYR A 276 -1.35 -0.84 -18.62
C TYR A 276 -0.47 -1.37 -19.77
N GLY A 277 0.74 -1.83 -19.46
CA GLY A 277 1.64 -2.49 -20.42
C GLY A 277 2.29 -1.56 -21.44
N VAL A 278 2.34 -0.25 -21.16
CA VAL A 278 2.96 0.74 -22.05
C VAL A 278 4.31 1.18 -21.47
N LYS A 279 5.40 0.92 -22.21
CA LYS A 279 6.76 1.25 -21.78
C LYS A 279 7.25 2.62 -22.26
N GLU A 280 6.74 3.06 -23.41
CA GLU A 280 7.11 4.35 -24.01
C GLU A 280 6.73 5.52 -23.10
N ARG A 281 7.56 6.58 -23.08
CA ARG A 281 7.32 7.77 -22.25
C ARG A 281 6.27 8.69 -22.87
N THR A 282 5.03 8.22 -22.85
CA THR A 282 3.85 8.87 -23.42
C THR A 282 2.92 9.35 -22.31
N PRO A 283 2.30 10.55 -22.41
CA PRO A 283 1.30 11.00 -21.44
C PRO A 283 0.10 10.05 -21.38
N LEU A 284 -0.48 9.83 -20.20
CA LEU A 284 -1.61 8.92 -20.00
C LEU A 284 -2.81 9.27 -20.87
N ASN A 285 -3.07 10.56 -21.10
CA ASN A 285 -4.14 11.01 -21.98
C ASN A 285 -4.01 10.43 -23.40
N GLN A 286 -2.79 10.41 -23.94
CA GLN A 286 -2.52 9.82 -25.25
C GLN A 286 -2.53 8.29 -25.19
N VAL A 287 -2.04 7.69 -24.09
CA VAL A 287 -2.15 6.23 -23.86
C VAL A 287 -3.61 5.77 -23.83
N ARG A 288 -4.51 6.55 -23.22
CA ARG A 288 -5.96 6.28 -23.20
C ARG A 288 -6.51 6.17 -24.62
N TYR A 289 -6.19 7.15 -25.47
CA TYR A 289 -6.65 7.14 -26.86
C TYR A 289 -6.07 5.96 -27.65
N GLN A 290 -4.77 5.66 -27.49
CA GLN A 290 -4.13 4.51 -28.13
C GLN A 290 -4.77 3.18 -27.73
N LEU A 291 -5.06 2.99 -26.44
CA LEU A 291 -5.71 1.78 -25.94
C LEU A 291 -7.16 1.67 -26.40
N TYR A 292 -7.89 2.79 -26.46
CA TYR A 292 -9.22 2.84 -27.03
C TYR A 292 -9.20 2.37 -28.49
N GLN A 293 -8.37 2.98 -29.35
CA GLN A 293 -8.22 2.61 -30.76
C GLN A 293 -7.88 1.12 -30.93
N ARG A 294 -6.90 0.60 -30.15
CA ARG A 294 -6.50 -0.81 -30.20
C ARG A 294 -7.63 -1.76 -29.79
N THR A 295 -8.48 -1.35 -28.86
CA THR A 295 -9.55 -2.18 -28.34
C THR A 295 -10.74 -2.20 -29.30
N ILE A 296 -11.20 -1.03 -29.78
CA ILE A 296 -12.32 -0.96 -30.72
C ILE A 296 -11.99 -1.64 -32.05
N ALA A 297 -10.73 -1.61 -32.50
CA ALA A 297 -10.31 -2.28 -33.72
C ALA A 297 -10.45 -3.82 -33.65
N LYS A 298 -10.51 -4.37 -32.44
CA LYS A 298 -10.64 -5.82 -32.18
C LYS A 298 -12.07 -6.22 -31.80
N GLN A 299 -12.95 -5.25 -31.55
CA GLN A 299 -14.30 -5.48 -31.08
C GLN A 299 -15.32 -5.35 -32.23
N PRO A 300 -16.42 -6.11 -32.20
CA PRO A 300 -17.51 -5.90 -33.15
C PRO A 300 -18.18 -4.55 -32.90
N LEU A 301 -18.76 -3.95 -33.95
CA LEU A 301 -19.43 -2.64 -33.88
C LEU A 301 -20.60 -2.59 -32.88
N THR A 302 -21.12 -3.75 -32.47
CA THR A 302 -22.22 -3.89 -31.51
C THR A 302 -21.74 -4.06 -30.07
N ALA A 303 -20.43 -4.20 -29.83
CA ALA A 303 -19.89 -4.32 -28.48
C ALA A 303 -19.91 -2.96 -27.77
N ASN A 304 -20.32 -2.99 -26.49
CA ASN A 304 -20.15 -1.84 -25.61
C ASN A 304 -18.69 -1.78 -25.16
N PHE A 305 -18.10 -0.59 -25.28
CA PHE A 305 -16.76 -0.32 -24.77
C PHE A 305 -16.83 0.00 -23.27
N ASP A 306 -16.07 -0.74 -22.45
CA ASP A 306 -15.96 -0.46 -21.02
C ASP A 306 -14.87 0.59 -20.77
N LEU A 307 -15.27 1.82 -20.41
CA LEU A 307 -14.33 2.90 -20.09
C LEU A 307 -13.36 2.57 -18.94
N ALA A 308 -13.69 1.64 -18.04
CA ALA A 308 -12.83 1.29 -16.92
C ALA A 308 -11.56 0.53 -17.32
N VAL A 309 -11.50 0.01 -18.55
CA VAL A 309 -10.30 -0.68 -19.08
C VAL A 309 -9.20 0.30 -19.52
N LEU A 310 -9.52 1.60 -19.60
CA LEU A 310 -8.54 2.65 -19.89
C LEU A 310 -7.87 3.12 -18.59
N PRO A 311 -6.61 3.57 -18.65
CA PRO A 311 -5.97 4.21 -17.51
C PRO A 311 -6.71 5.49 -17.12
N PRO A 312 -6.65 5.94 -15.86
CA PRO A 312 -7.11 7.27 -15.48
C PRO A 312 -6.39 8.36 -16.29
N THR A 313 -7.00 9.54 -16.42
CA THR A 313 -6.32 10.70 -17.03
C THR A 313 -5.06 11.08 -16.23
N SER A 314 -4.15 11.84 -16.84
CA SER A 314 -2.98 12.37 -16.13
C SER A 314 -3.39 13.21 -14.92
N ALA A 315 -4.45 14.02 -15.05
CA ALA A 315 -5.01 14.83 -13.96
C ALA A 315 -5.59 13.97 -12.82
N SER A 316 -6.40 12.96 -13.14
CA SER A 316 -6.95 12.06 -12.11
C SER A 316 -5.88 11.21 -11.43
N THR A 317 -4.86 10.79 -12.18
CA THR A 317 -3.69 10.09 -11.63
C THR A 317 -2.97 10.96 -10.61
N LEU A 318 -2.66 12.21 -10.97
CA LEU A 318 -2.02 13.16 -10.06
C LEU A 318 -2.84 13.38 -8.78
N GLN A 319 -4.16 13.62 -8.91
CA GLN A 319 -5.02 13.78 -7.74
C GLN A 319 -5.05 12.52 -6.86
N HIS A 320 -5.07 11.33 -7.47
CA HIS A 320 -5.01 10.07 -6.75
C HIS A 320 -3.69 9.91 -6.00
N CYS A 321 -2.56 10.17 -6.65
CA CYS A 321 -1.23 10.12 -6.06
C CYS A 321 -1.10 11.11 -4.89
N LEU A 322 -1.53 12.36 -5.06
CA LEU A 322 -1.52 13.37 -4.01
C LEU A 322 -2.38 12.97 -2.81
N ARG A 323 -3.59 12.45 -3.06
CA ARG A 323 -4.49 11.96 -2.01
C ARG A 323 -3.82 10.86 -1.19
N VAL A 324 -3.21 9.87 -1.86
CA VAL A 324 -2.50 8.78 -1.20
C VAL A 324 -1.28 9.31 -0.44
N TYR A 325 -0.48 10.16 -1.06
CA TYR A 325 0.70 10.79 -0.44
C TYR A 325 0.34 11.53 0.85
N HIS A 326 -0.70 12.36 0.84
CA HIS A 326 -1.16 13.07 2.04
C HIS A 326 -1.80 12.15 3.08
N GLN A 327 -2.48 11.08 2.64
CA GLN A 327 -3.02 10.08 3.55
C GLN A 327 -1.88 9.34 4.27
N VAL A 328 -0.86 8.91 3.54
CA VAL A 328 0.36 8.27 4.08
C VAL A 328 1.11 9.22 5.00
N GLY A 329 1.26 10.49 4.60
CA GLY A 329 1.95 11.51 5.40
C GLY A 329 1.38 11.66 6.82
N LYS A 330 0.06 11.52 6.99
CA LYS A 330 -0.56 11.54 8.33
C LYS A 330 -0.05 10.43 9.25
N TYR A 331 0.31 9.27 8.71
CA TYR A 331 0.83 8.16 9.50
C TYR A 331 2.33 8.29 9.77
N VAL A 332 3.04 9.09 8.97
CA VAL A 332 4.51 9.25 9.07
C VAL A 332 4.89 10.40 10.02
N THR A 333 4.02 11.40 10.19
CA THR A 333 4.28 12.61 11.00
C THR A 333 3.76 12.55 12.44
N ASP A 334 3.00 11.51 12.79
CA ASP A 334 2.56 11.23 14.17
C ASP A 334 3.57 10.32 14.88
#